data_AF-A0A6M4H8W1-F1
#
_entry.id   AF-A0A6M4H8W1-F1
#
_cell.length_a   1.000
_cell.length_b   1.000
_cell.length_c   1.000
_cell.angle_alpha   90.00
_cell.angle_beta   90.00
_cell.angle_gamma   90.00
#
_symmetry.space_group_name_H-M   'P 1'
#
loop_
_entity.id
_entity.type
_entity.pdbx_description
1 polymer ?
#
loop_
_entity_poly.entity_id
_entity_poly.type
_entity_poly.pdbx_seq_one_letter_code
_entity_poly.pdbx_strand_id
1 'polypeptide(L)'
;MPFATQDAQVVPVAPQEPHASAGRVTSPSPAPPAPRDYRDFVEARREQLAAIDVAYEVSQALEECYAVSLAIPEAPAFKLVAMSQSWPALAASEALTIPCRGFEGHRIHPGEVLSLLRYAADGGEPRARARLLLMRDVAAPKESALEEIPWLLASKDAGIVRDVGAFLARGETDVRLGGEDVAAKVSVIAWELAACDLGYACGPESRITLAQCAFSEACSAGSYEQALEIVEPPETLARARALRDGIVRALGAGDWRWLGLR
;
A
#
# COMPACT_ATOMS: atom_id res chain seq x y z
N MET A 1 1.97 65.13 8.75
CA MET A 1 1.06 64.44 7.82
C MET A 1 0.54 63.20 8.55
N PRO A 2 -0.75 63.11 8.89
CA PRO A 2 -1.30 61.95 9.57
C PRO A 2 -1.67 60.85 8.57
N PHE A 3 -1.28 59.61 8.86
CA PHE A 3 -1.69 58.43 8.12
C PHE A 3 -3.09 58.02 8.58
N ALA A 4 -4.04 57.97 7.63
CA ALA A 4 -5.38 57.45 7.87
C ALA A 4 -5.33 55.92 7.94
N THR A 5 -5.79 55.37 9.06
CA THR A 5 -6.09 53.95 9.25
C THR A 5 -7.39 53.61 8.52
N GLN A 6 -7.33 52.65 7.60
CA GLN A 6 -8.50 52.08 6.92
C GLN A 6 -9.00 50.89 7.74
N ASP A 7 -10.21 51.02 8.29
CA ASP A 7 -10.93 49.93 8.95
C ASP A 7 -11.37 48.89 7.91
N ALA A 8 -10.83 47.68 8.02
CA ALA A 8 -11.26 46.54 7.21
C ALA A 8 -12.59 45.99 7.77
N GLN A 9 -13.66 46.08 6.99
CA GLN A 9 -14.93 45.43 7.29
C GLN A 9 -14.77 43.90 7.18
N VAL A 10 -14.93 43.22 8.32
CA VAL A 10 -15.06 41.76 8.38
C VAL A 10 -16.47 41.39 7.94
N VAL A 11 -16.58 40.72 6.78
CA VAL A 11 -17.84 40.13 6.31
C VAL A 11 -18.05 38.80 7.03
N PRO A 12 -19.18 38.60 7.73
CA PRO A 12 -19.48 37.32 8.38
C PRO A 12 -19.74 36.25 7.32
N VAL A 13 -18.90 35.22 7.31
CA VAL A 13 -19.09 34.01 6.50
C VAL A 13 -20.16 33.15 7.17
N ALA A 14 -21.26 32.88 6.46
CA ALA A 14 -22.32 32.01 6.95
C ALA A 14 -21.80 30.57 7.11
N PRO A 15 -22.26 29.83 8.14
CA PRO A 15 -21.89 28.42 8.31
C PRO A 15 -22.43 27.60 7.13
N GLN A 16 -21.52 26.99 6.37
CA GLN A 16 -21.88 25.97 5.38
C GLN A 16 -22.31 24.70 6.12
N GLU A 17 -23.56 24.30 5.93
CA GLU A 17 -24.04 23.01 6.41
C GLU A 17 -23.32 21.87 5.65
N PRO A 18 -22.80 20.85 6.36
CA PRO A 18 -22.17 19.71 5.70
C PRO A 18 -23.26 18.88 5.02
N HIS A 19 -23.39 19.04 3.70
CA HIS A 19 -24.16 18.13 2.88
C HIS A 19 -23.47 16.76 2.83
N ALA A 20 -23.82 15.90 3.79
CA ALA A 20 -23.51 14.47 3.75
C ALA A 20 -24.33 13.83 2.62
N SER A 21 -23.84 13.94 1.39
CA SER A 21 -24.34 13.16 0.27
C SER A 21 -23.99 11.69 0.55
N ALA A 22 -25.00 10.89 0.87
CA ALA A 22 -24.88 9.44 1.00
C ALA A 22 -24.56 8.85 -0.38
N GLY A 23 -23.27 8.89 -0.76
CA GLY A 23 -22.75 8.27 -1.96
C GLY A 23 -23.07 6.78 -1.95
N ARG A 24 -23.70 6.31 -3.03
CA ARG A 24 -23.96 4.90 -3.27
C ARG A 24 -22.63 4.17 -3.26
N VAL A 25 -22.38 3.34 -2.25
CA VAL A 25 -21.18 2.49 -2.19
C VAL A 25 -21.31 1.44 -3.30
N THR A 26 -20.73 1.72 -4.46
CA THR A 26 -20.51 0.71 -5.50
C THR A 26 -19.62 -0.37 -4.92
N SER A 27 -20.03 -1.63 -5.06
CA SER A 27 -19.21 -2.78 -4.68
C SER A 27 -17.79 -2.62 -5.23
N PRO A 28 -16.75 -2.98 -4.47
CA PRO A 28 -15.37 -2.84 -4.92
C PRO A 28 -15.20 -3.62 -6.22
N SER A 29 -14.89 -2.90 -7.29
CA SER A 29 -14.52 -3.53 -8.56
C SER A 29 -13.20 -4.27 -8.30
N PRO A 30 -13.05 -5.52 -8.78
CA PRO A 30 -11.78 -6.23 -8.66
C PRO A 30 -10.67 -5.35 -9.24
N ALA A 31 -9.52 -5.29 -8.54
CA ALA A 31 -8.39 -4.52 -9.00
C ALA A 31 -8.05 -4.95 -10.44
N PRO A 32 -7.86 -3.99 -11.37
CA PRO A 32 -7.45 -4.34 -12.73
C PRO A 32 -6.14 -5.13 -12.68
N PRO A 33 -5.96 -6.11 -13.58
CA PRO A 33 -4.70 -6.84 -13.63
C PRO A 33 -3.55 -5.84 -13.87
N ALA A 34 -2.42 -6.08 -13.19
CA ALA A 34 -1.23 -5.27 -13.40
C ALA A 34 -0.88 -5.23 -14.89
N PRO A 35 -0.54 -4.05 -15.45
CA PRO A 35 -0.14 -3.94 -16.84
C PRO A 35 1.11 -4.80 -17.07
N ARG A 36 1.18 -5.39 -18.27
CA ARG A 36 2.32 -6.23 -18.67
C ARG A 36 3.61 -5.43 -18.86
N ASP A 37 3.47 -4.13 -19.13
CA ASP A 37 4.56 -3.19 -19.35
C ASP A 37 4.18 -1.85 -18.69
N TYR A 38 4.90 -1.47 -17.64
CA TYR A 38 4.66 -0.23 -16.91
C TYR A 38 5.15 1.00 -17.67
N ARG A 39 6.16 0.89 -18.54
CA ARG A 39 6.64 2.04 -19.31
C ARG A 39 5.57 2.46 -20.31
N ASP A 40 5.08 1.52 -21.10
CA ASP A 40 4.01 1.77 -22.07
C ASP A 40 2.75 2.29 -21.37
N PHE A 41 2.42 1.72 -20.21
CA PHE A 41 1.31 2.17 -19.37
C PHE A 41 1.45 3.65 -18.95
N VAL A 42 2.62 4.04 -18.44
CA VAL A 42 2.89 5.40 -17.97
C VAL A 42 2.88 6.39 -19.14
N GLU A 43 3.55 6.08 -20.25
CA GLU A 43 3.60 6.97 -21.41
C GLU A 43 2.22 7.18 -22.05
N ALA A 44 1.41 6.12 -22.16
CA ALA A 44 0.05 6.23 -22.71
C ALA A 44 -0.90 7.08 -21.84
N ARG A 45 -0.59 7.27 -20.56
CA ARG A 45 -1.41 8.02 -19.60
C ARG A 45 -0.84 9.39 -19.25
N ARG A 46 0.33 9.76 -19.79
CA ARG A 46 1.04 11.02 -19.45
C ARG A 46 0.18 12.26 -19.65
N GLU A 47 -0.63 12.32 -20.71
CA GLU A 47 -1.53 13.44 -21.00
C GLU A 47 -2.76 13.49 -20.08
N GLN A 48 -3.05 12.41 -19.35
CA GLN A 48 -4.22 12.24 -18.49
C GLN A 48 -3.90 12.41 -17.00
N LEU A 49 -2.67 12.80 -16.64
CA LEU A 49 -2.23 12.94 -15.24
C LEU A 49 -3.00 13.97 -14.41
N ALA A 50 -3.82 14.82 -15.05
CA ALA A 50 -4.75 15.69 -14.34
C ALA A 50 -5.92 14.92 -13.69
N ALA A 51 -6.24 13.71 -14.16
CA ALA A 51 -7.20 12.84 -13.52
C ALA A 51 -6.58 12.16 -12.28
N ILE A 52 -7.26 12.25 -11.15
CA ILE A 52 -6.75 11.88 -9.82
C ILE A 52 -6.45 10.38 -9.73
N ASP A 53 -7.35 9.55 -10.27
CA ASP A 53 -7.19 8.10 -10.39
C ASP A 53 -5.99 7.73 -11.27
N VAL A 54 -5.83 8.39 -12.42
CA VAL A 54 -4.70 8.19 -13.33
C VAL A 54 -3.38 8.56 -12.66
N ALA A 55 -3.33 9.69 -11.92
CA ALA A 55 -2.14 10.10 -11.19
C ALA A 55 -1.74 9.06 -10.12
N TYR A 56 -2.71 8.49 -9.40
CA TYR A 56 -2.47 7.40 -8.48
C TYR A 56 -1.91 6.16 -9.19
N GLU A 57 -2.57 5.68 -10.25
CA GLU A 57 -2.12 4.48 -10.97
C GLU A 57 -0.70 4.64 -11.54
N VAL A 58 -0.39 5.81 -12.14
CA VAL A 58 0.95 6.10 -12.65
C VAL A 58 1.97 6.16 -11.50
N SER A 59 1.61 6.74 -10.35
CA SER A 59 2.50 6.75 -9.18
C SER A 59 2.86 5.33 -8.73
N GLN A 60 1.90 4.40 -8.73
CA GLN A 60 2.12 3.00 -8.34
C GLN A 60 3.01 2.27 -9.34
N ALA A 61 2.78 2.45 -10.64
CA ALA A 61 3.63 1.89 -11.68
C ALA A 61 5.09 2.35 -11.55
N LEU A 62 5.29 3.65 -11.33
CA LEU A 62 6.63 4.23 -11.15
C LEU A 62 7.28 3.78 -9.85
N GLU A 63 6.54 3.71 -8.74
CA GLU A 63 7.02 3.23 -7.45
C GLU A 63 7.50 1.77 -7.54
N GLU A 64 6.72 0.91 -8.20
CA GLU A 64 7.07 -0.51 -8.37
C GLU A 64 8.37 -0.70 -9.16
N CYS A 65 8.64 0.17 -10.12
CA CYS A 65 9.84 0.08 -10.96
C CYS A 65 11.02 0.90 -10.44
N TYR A 66 10.85 1.64 -9.34
CA TYR A 66 11.92 2.47 -8.80
C TYR A 66 13.18 1.65 -8.48
N ALA A 67 13.04 0.50 -7.81
CA ALA A 67 14.18 -0.35 -7.47
C ALA A 67 14.91 -0.89 -8.71
N VAL A 68 14.17 -1.23 -9.77
CA VAL A 68 14.74 -1.67 -11.05
C VAL A 68 15.49 -0.52 -11.73
N SER A 69 14.96 0.71 -11.67
CA SER A 69 15.64 1.91 -12.20
C SER A 69 16.95 2.24 -11.49
N LEU A 70 17.11 1.80 -10.23
CA LEU A 70 18.33 1.96 -9.44
C LEU A 70 19.32 0.81 -9.61
N ALA A 71 18.91 -0.33 -10.16
CA ALA A 71 19.76 -1.49 -10.30
C ALA A 71 20.90 -1.19 -11.28
N ILE A 72 22.05 -0.76 -10.75
CA ILE A 72 23.27 -0.56 -11.50
C ILE A 72 23.77 -1.96 -11.89
N PRO A 73 23.89 -2.32 -13.18
CA PRO A 73 24.22 -3.67 -13.64
C PRO A 73 25.62 -4.18 -13.21
N GLU A 74 26.40 -3.38 -12.49
CA GLU A 74 27.81 -3.66 -12.21
C GLU A 74 28.18 -3.81 -10.72
N ALA A 75 27.22 -3.80 -9.79
CA ALA A 75 27.57 -4.01 -8.38
C ALA A 75 28.02 -5.46 -8.12
N PRO A 76 29.29 -5.72 -7.76
CA PRO A 76 29.81 -7.09 -7.57
C PRO A 76 29.10 -7.86 -6.44
N ALA A 77 28.53 -7.14 -5.45
CA ALA A 77 27.72 -7.73 -4.40
C ALA A 77 26.44 -8.41 -4.93
N PHE A 78 25.83 -7.86 -5.99
CA PHE A 78 24.62 -8.43 -6.59
C PHE A 78 24.91 -9.77 -7.30
N LYS A 79 26.09 -9.88 -7.95
CA LYS A 79 26.55 -11.14 -8.56
C LYS A 79 26.74 -12.25 -7.52
N LEU A 80 27.29 -11.94 -6.35
CA LEU A 80 27.49 -12.92 -5.27
C LEU A 80 26.17 -13.47 -4.73
N VAL A 81 25.16 -12.61 -4.53
CA VAL A 81 23.82 -13.02 -4.07
C VAL A 81 23.12 -13.87 -5.14
N ALA A 82 23.18 -13.45 -6.40
CA ALA A 82 22.59 -14.21 -7.51
C ALA A 82 23.22 -15.60 -7.69
N MET A 83 24.51 -15.77 -7.36
CA MET A 83 25.19 -17.08 -7.44
C MET A 83 24.77 -18.06 -6.32
N SER A 84 24.22 -17.57 -5.20
CA SER A 84 23.75 -18.41 -4.10
C SER A 84 22.28 -18.80 -4.18
N GLN A 85 21.50 -18.14 -5.05
CA GLN A 85 20.06 -18.36 -5.14
C GLN A 85 19.72 -19.60 -5.99
N SER A 86 18.64 -20.27 -5.60
CA SER A 86 18.05 -21.34 -6.42
C SER A 86 17.55 -20.80 -7.77
N TRP A 87 17.52 -21.66 -8.80
CA TRP A 87 16.99 -21.29 -10.11
C TRP A 87 15.55 -20.75 -10.06
N PRO A 88 14.61 -21.34 -9.28
CA PRO A 88 13.28 -20.76 -9.11
C PRO A 88 13.28 -19.34 -8.50
N ALA A 89 14.15 -19.06 -7.52
CA ALA A 89 14.24 -17.74 -6.91
C ALA A 89 14.77 -16.68 -7.90
N LEU A 90 15.73 -17.05 -8.75
CA LEU A 90 16.20 -16.19 -9.85
C LEU A 90 15.10 -15.93 -10.87
N ALA A 91 14.34 -16.96 -11.26
CA ALA A 91 13.22 -16.82 -12.20
C ALA A 91 12.09 -15.94 -11.63
N ALA A 92 11.77 -16.06 -10.34
CA ALA A 92 10.80 -15.17 -9.69
C ALA A 92 11.31 -13.73 -9.58
N SER A 93 12.60 -13.55 -9.28
CA SER A 93 13.23 -12.22 -9.30
C SER A 93 13.12 -11.59 -10.69
N GLU A 94 13.41 -12.35 -11.76
CA GLU A 94 13.22 -11.89 -13.12
C GLU A 94 11.76 -11.53 -13.39
N ALA A 95 10.81 -12.41 -13.03
CA ALA A 95 9.38 -12.18 -13.23
C ALA A 95 8.88 -10.88 -12.56
N LEU A 96 9.39 -10.55 -11.36
CA LEU A 96 9.08 -9.28 -10.68
C LEU A 96 9.55 -8.04 -11.45
N THR A 97 10.59 -8.18 -12.26
CA THR A 97 11.17 -7.09 -13.06
C THR A 97 10.59 -6.99 -14.47
N ILE A 98 9.95 -8.04 -15.01
CA ILE A 98 9.39 -8.03 -16.38
C ILE A 98 8.50 -6.81 -16.65
N PRO A 99 7.55 -6.43 -15.78
CA PRO A 99 6.71 -5.25 -16.01
C PRO A 99 7.50 -3.94 -16.06
N CYS A 100 8.72 -3.89 -15.52
CA CYS A 100 9.56 -2.70 -15.46
C CYS A 100 10.55 -2.59 -16.62
N ARG A 101 10.47 -3.49 -17.60
CA ARG A 101 11.27 -3.38 -18.82
C ARG A 101 11.01 -2.03 -19.50
N GLY A 102 12.07 -1.45 -20.04
CA GLY A 102 12.07 -0.11 -20.62
C GLY A 102 12.43 1.00 -19.62
N PHE A 103 12.40 0.78 -18.30
CA PHE A 103 12.92 1.74 -17.33
C PHE A 103 14.45 1.62 -17.12
N GLU A 104 15.12 0.68 -17.79
CA GLU A 104 16.57 0.56 -17.69
C GLU A 104 17.26 1.83 -18.19
N GLY A 105 18.17 2.38 -17.39
CA GLY A 105 18.85 3.65 -17.67
C GLY A 105 17.96 4.90 -17.60
N HIS A 106 16.66 4.75 -17.29
CA HIS A 106 15.73 5.86 -17.08
C HIS A 106 15.49 5.99 -15.58
N ARG A 107 16.12 7.00 -14.96
CA ARG A 107 16.00 7.19 -13.52
C ARG A 107 14.60 7.68 -13.16
N ILE A 108 13.84 6.83 -12.47
CA ILE A 108 12.58 7.24 -11.85
C ILE A 108 12.92 8.10 -10.62
N HIS A 109 12.45 9.34 -10.59
CA HIS A 109 12.73 10.24 -9.48
C HIS A 109 11.72 9.99 -8.34
N PRO A 110 12.17 9.74 -7.09
CA PRO A 110 11.25 9.57 -5.95
C PRO A 110 10.31 10.77 -5.75
N GLY A 111 10.80 11.97 -6.07
CA GLY A 111 10.00 13.19 -5.99
C GLY A 111 8.82 13.21 -6.97
N GLU A 112 8.94 12.57 -8.13
CA GLU A 112 7.85 12.44 -9.11
C GLU A 112 6.74 11.53 -8.57
N VAL A 113 7.12 10.33 -8.10
CA VAL A 113 6.20 9.38 -7.46
C VAL A 113 5.43 10.06 -6.31
N LEU A 114 6.16 10.72 -5.40
CA LEU A 114 5.56 11.39 -4.26
C LEU A 114 4.67 12.58 -4.66
N SER A 115 5.02 13.31 -5.73
CA SER A 115 4.21 14.44 -6.20
C SER A 115 2.88 13.96 -6.79
N LEU A 116 2.90 12.91 -7.61
CA LEU A 116 1.69 12.29 -8.16
C LEU A 116 0.80 11.72 -7.05
N LEU A 117 1.41 11.04 -6.08
CA LEU A 117 0.67 10.44 -4.97
C LEU A 117 0.01 11.51 -4.09
N ARG A 118 0.71 12.62 -3.80
CA ARG A 118 0.14 13.78 -3.09
C ARG A 118 -0.98 14.43 -3.87
N TYR A 119 -0.79 14.67 -5.17
CA TYR A 119 -1.84 15.23 -6.03
C TYR A 119 -3.11 14.37 -5.98
N ALA A 120 -2.98 13.05 -6.09
CA ALA A 120 -4.11 12.13 -5.99
C ALA A 120 -4.77 12.17 -4.60
N ALA A 121 -3.98 12.15 -3.53
CA ALA A 121 -4.47 12.19 -2.16
C ALA A 121 -5.21 13.49 -1.81
N ASP A 122 -4.68 14.63 -2.26
CA ASP A 122 -5.28 15.96 -2.12
C ASP A 122 -6.58 16.06 -2.93
N GLY A 123 -6.62 15.40 -4.09
CA GLY A 123 -7.83 15.23 -4.90
C GLY A 123 -8.89 14.29 -4.29
N GLY A 124 -8.57 13.59 -3.20
CA GLY A 124 -9.51 12.73 -2.48
C GLY A 124 -9.46 11.25 -2.85
N GLU A 125 -8.44 10.78 -3.58
CA GLU A 125 -8.25 9.35 -3.84
C GLU A 125 -7.83 8.61 -2.55
N PRO A 126 -8.68 7.72 -2.01
CA PRO A 126 -8.42 7.05 -0.74
C PRO A 126 -7.20 6.11 -0.80
N ARG A 127 -6.93 5.47 -1.95
CA ARG A 127 -5.77 4.58 -2.10
C ARG A 127 -4.46 5.36 -2.00
N ALA A 128 -4.42 6.57 -2.55
CA ALA A 128 -3.27 7.45 -2.46
C ALA A 128 -3.01 7.91 -1.02
N ARG A 129 -4.07 8.24 -0.27
CA ARG A 129 -3.98 8.59 1.16
C ARG A 129 -3.45 7.43 1.99
N ALA A 130 -3.98 6.23 1.79
CA ALA A 130 -3.49 5.03 2.46
C ALA A 130 -2.01 4.75 2.14
N ARG A 131 -1.60 4.87 0.87
CA ARG A 131 -0.21 4.69 0.47
C ARG A 131 0.73 5.71 1.13
N LEU A 132 0.31 6.97 1.23
CA LEU A 132 1.10 8.02 1.89
C LEU A 132 1.37 7.72 3.36
N LEU A 133 0.50 6.96 4.05
CA LEU A 133 0.76 6.52 5.43
C LEU A 133 2.10 5.79 5.55
N LEU A 134 2.43 4.95 4.57
CA LEU A 134 3.68 4.18 4.53
C LEU A 134 4.90 5.04 4.17
N MET A 135 4.69 6.23 3.61
CA MET A 135 5.75 7.19 3.26
C MET A 135 5.94 8.28 4.31
N ARG A 136 5.10 8.30 5.37
CA ARG A 136 5.27 9.23 6.50
C ARG A 136 6.61 8.99 7.18
N ASP A 137 7.20 10.06 7.70
CA ASP A 137 8.36 9.98 8.59
C ASP A 137 8.05 9.02 9.74
N VAL A 138 8.96 8.09 10.01
CA VAL A 138 8.79 7.10 11.08
C VAL A 138 8.83 7.76 12.46
N ALA A 139 9.43 8.94 12.57
CA ALA A 139 9.44 9.74 13.80
C ALA A 139 8.16 10.58 14.00
N ALA A 140 7.31 10.72 12.98
CA ALA A 140 6.07 11.47 13.11
C ALA A 140 5.06 10.69 13.98
N PRO A 141 4.36 11.36 14.92
CA PRO A 141 3.34 10.70 15.75
C PRO A 141 2.26 10.04 14.90
N LYS A 142 1.99 8.76 15.17
CA LYS A 142 0.96 7.98 14.45
C LYS A 142 -0.44 8.49 14.73
N GLU A 143 -0.67 9.03 15.92
CA GLU A 143 -1.97 9.51 16.40
C GLU A 143 -2.61 10.49 15.43
N SER A 144 -1.80 11.35 14.79
CA SER A 144 -2.25 12.33 13.81
C SER A 144 -2.84 11.72 12.52
N ALA A 145 -2.60 10.44 12.26
CA ALA A 145 -3.17 9.72 11.12
C ALA A 145 -4.24 8.70 11.54
N LEU A 146 -4.43 8.43 12.85
CA LEU A 146 -5.41 7.42 13.29
C LEU A 146 -6.85 7.86 13.00
N GLU A 147 -7.12 9.15 12.98
CA GLU A 147 -8.47 9.70 12.76
C GLU A 147 -8.99 9.44 11.33
N GLU A 148 -8.12 9.34 10.32
CA GLU A 148 -8.52 9.08 8.93
C GLU A 148 -8.70 7.58 8.60
N ILE A 149 -8.09 6.69 9.39
CA ILE A 149 -8.07 5.26 9.11
C ILE A 149 -9.47 4.63 9.02
N PRO A 150 -10.43 4.90 9.94
CA PRO A 150 -11.77 4.33 9.83
C PRO A 150 -12.46 4.65 8.49
N TRP A 151 -12.27 5.88 7.99
CA TRP A 151 -12.83 6.28 6.69
C TRP A 151 -12.16 5.53 5.53
N LEU A 152 -10.83 5.36 5.55
CA LEU A 152 -10.10 4.58 4.56
C LEU A 152 -10.59 3.11 4.54
N LEU A 153 -10.66 2.48 5.71
CA LEU A 153 -11.05 1.08 5.87
C LEU A 153 -12.52 0.82 5.53
N ALA A 154 -13.40 1.82 5.64
CA ALA A 154 -14.79 1.70 5.26
C ALA A 154 -15.00 1.37 3.77
N SER A 155 -14.03 1.72 2.90
CA SER A 155 -14.06 1.34 1.48
C SER A 155 -13.92 -0.17 1.25
N LYS A 156 -13.29 -0.90 2.19
CA LYS A 156 -12.91 -2.31 2.07
C LYS A 156 -12.06 -2.62 0.84
N ASP A 157 -11.39 -1.61 0.27
CA ASP A 157 -10.41 -1.80 -0.79
C ASP A 157 -9.23 -2.62 -0.23
N ALA A 158 -8.90 -3.71 -0.90
CA ALA A 158 -7.90 -4.65 -0.42
C ALA A 158 -6.49 -4.04 -0.33
N GLY A 159 -6.15 -3.12 -1.23
CA GLY A 159 -4.87 -2.39 -1.19
C GLY A 159 -4.81 -1.44 0.01
N ILE A 160 -5.90 -0.72 0.28
CA ILE A 160 -6.01 0.14 1.47
C ILE A 160 -5.88 -0.68 2.75
N VAL A 161 -6.58 -1.82 2.85
CA VAL A 161 -6.53 -2.71 4.03
C VAL A 161 -5.09 -3.18 4.29
N ARG A 162 -4.37 -3.59 3.23
CA ARG A 162 -2.96 -4.00 3.34
C ARG A 162 -2.08 -2.85 3.84
N ASP A 163 -2.16 -1.69 3.20
CA ASP A 163 -1.27 -0.57 3.47
C ASP A 163 -1.54 0.07 4.85
N VAL A 164 -2.81 0.12 5.28
CA VAL A 164 -3.18 0.51 6.66
C VAL A 164 -2.62 -0.48 7.69
N GLY A 165 -2.77 -1.79 7.46
CA GLY A 165 -2.22 -2.80 8.35
C GLY A 165 -0.71 -2.69 8.53
N ALA A 166 0.02 -2.50 7.41
CA ALA A 166 1.45 -2.24 7.43
C ALA A 166 1.80 -0.95 8.17
N PHE A 167 1.05 0.14 7.98
CA PHE A 167 1.25 1.39 8.71
C PHE A 167 1.07 1.23 10.23
N LEU A 168 0.00 0.55 10.66
CA LEU A 168 -0.29 0.33 12.07
C LEU A 168 0.84 -0.44 12.77
N ALA A 169 1.43 -1.44 12.11
CA ALA A 169 2.54 -2.23 12.64
C ALA A 169 3.92 -1.56 12.51
N ARG A 170 4.10 -0.62 11.58
CA ARG A 170 5.40 -0.03 11.27
C ARG A 170 6.01 0.69 12.47
N GLY A 171 7.17 0.24 12.95
CA GLY A 171 7.87 0.84 14.10
C GLY A 171 7.35 0.40 15.46
N GLU A 172 6.38 -0.52 15.52
CA GLU A 172 5.89 -1.09 16.77
C GLU A 172 6.54 -2.44 17.06
N THR A 173 6.60 -2.81 18.34
CA THR A 173 6.82 -4.20 18.74
C THR A 173 5.51 -4.97 18.75
N ASP A 174 4.42 -4.31 19.16
CA ASP A 174 3.10 -4.90 19.36
C ASP A 174 2.00 -3.94 18.89
N VAL A 175 0.90 -4.50 18.41
CA VAL A 175 -0.29 -3.79 17.95
C VAL A 175 -1.51 -4.34 18.68
N ARG A 176 -2.42 -3.46 19.11
CA ARG A 176 -3.67 -3.85 19.74
C ARG A 176 -4.67 -4.33 18.67
N LEU A 177 -5.05 -5.61 18.70
CA LEU A 177 -6.11 -6.18 17.86
C LEU A 177 -7.00 -7.09 18.70
N GLY A 178 -8.31 -7.07 18.51
CA GLY A 178 -9.24 -7.92 19.26
C GLY A 178 -9.23 -7.74 20.78
N GLY A 179 -8.71 -6.61 21.28
CA GLY A 179 -8.55 -6.33 22.70
C GLY A 179 -7.23 -6.82 23.31
N GLU A 180 -6.36 -7.45 22.54
CA GLU A 180 -5.08 -8.02 22.97
C GLU A 180 -3.88 -7.38 22.25
N ASP A 181 -2.74 -7.35 22.92
CA ASP A 181 -1.47 -6.93 22.30
C ASP A 181 -0.90 -8.11 21.50
N VAL A 182 -0.60 -7.86 20.23
CA VAL A 182 -0.13 -8.86 19.27
C VAL A 182 1.18 -8.37 18.66
N ALA A 183 2.19 -9.24 18.59
CA ALA A 183 3.44 -8.91 17.92
C ALA A 183 3.21 -8.29 16.52
N ALA A 184 3.88 -7.18 16.24
CA ALA A 184 3.68 -6.41 15.01
C ALA A 184 3.84 -7.26 13.74
N LYS A 185 4.79 -8.19 13.72
CA LYS A 185 4.97 -9.15 12.62
C LYS A 185 3.72 -10.00 12.36
N VAL A 186 3.11 -10.55 13.41
CA VAL A 186 1.88 -11.34 13.32
C VAL A 186 0.72 -10.47 12.81
N SER A 187 0.65 -9.21 13.27
CA SER A 187 -0.34 -8.24 12.81
C SER A 187 -0.22 -7.98 11.30
N VAL A 188 0.99 -7.73 10.79
CA VAL A 188 1.23 -7.52 9.34
C VAL A 188 0.72 -8.70 8.52
N ILE A 189 1.11 -9.92 8.89
CA ILE A 189 0.67 -11.13 8.18
C ILE A 189 -0.86 -11.27 8.21
N ALA A 190 -1.50 -11.01 9.36
CA ALA A 190 -2.95 -11.07 9.49
C ALA A 190 -3.67 -10.07 8.57
N TRP A 191 -3.17 -8.83 8.49
CA TRP A 191 -3.71 -7.79 7.61
C TRP A 191 -3.50 -8.11 6.13
N GLU A 192 -2.34 -8.63 5.74
CA GLU A 192 -2.08 -9.05 4.36
C GLU A 192 -2.97 -10.21 3.94
N LEU A 193 -3.15 -11.22 4.79
CA LEU A 193 -4.08 -12.31 4.50
C LEU A 193 -5.53 -11.82 4.44
N ALA A 194 -5.92 -10.86 5.29
CA ALA A 194 -7.26 -10.25 5.22
C ALA A 194 -7.44 -9.45 3.92
N ALA A 195 -6.40 -8.77 3.43
CA ALA A 195 -6.41 -8.15 2.12
C ALA A 195 -6.57 -9.19 1.00
N CYS A 196 -5.91 -10.36 1.08
CA CYS A 196 -6.12 -11.46 0.13
C CYS A 196 -7.60 -11.91 0.08
N ASP A 197 -8.24 -12.06 1.24
CA ASP A 197 -9.67 -12.43 1.34
C ASP A 197 -10.59 -11.36 0.72
N LEU A 198 -10.15 -10.10 0.70
CA LEU A 198 -10.85 -8.95 0.09
C LEU A 198 -10.51 -8.74 -1.39
N GLY A 199 -9.72 -9.63 -1.99
CA GLY A 199 -9.41 -9.60 -3.42
C GLY A 199 -8.05 -9.01 -3.79
N TYR A 200 -7.15 -8.82 -2.82
CA TYR A 200 -5.74 -8.54 -3.14
C TYR A 200 -5.12 -9.71 -3.92
N ALA A 201 -4.25 -9.42 -4.87
CA ALA A 201 -3.59 -10.46 -5.64
C ALA A 201 -2.61 -11.24 -4.75
N CYS A 202 -3.00 -12.48 -4.39
CA CYS A 202 -2.20 -13.38 -3.55
C CYS A 202 -2.02 -14.78 -4.18
N GLY A 203 -2.29 -14.91 -5.48
CA GLY A 203 -2.04 -16.13 -6.26
C GLY A 203 -0.56 -16.36 -6.56
N PRO A 204 -0.21 -17.41 -7.32
CA PRO A 204 1.18 -17.81 -7.56
C PRO A 204 1.97 -16.75 -8.37
N GLU A 205 1.31 -16.12 -9.34
CA GLU A 205 1.89 -15.06 -10.18
C GLU A 205 1.79 -13.66 -9.55
N SER A 206 1.26 -13.56 -8.33
CA SER A 206 1.14 -12.27 -7.67
C SER A 206 2.50 -11.76 -7.22
N ARG A 207 2.68 -10.43 -7.22
CA ARG A 207 3.95 -9.81 -6.79
C ARG A 207 4.35 -10.22 -5.38
N ILE A 208 3.40 -10.35 -4.45
CA ILE A 208 3.69 -10.72 -3.07
C ILE A 208 4.17 -12.18 -2.94
N THR A 209 3.57 -13.12 -3.68
CA THR A 209 4.03 -14.52 -3.71
C THR A 209 5.37 -14.66 -4.44
N LEU A 210 5.54 -13.98 -5.57
CA LEU A 210 6.81 -13.95 -6.29
C LEU A 210 7.94 -13.35 -5.43
N ALA A 211 7.65 -12.34 -4.61
CA ALA A 211 8.62 -11.79 -3.67
C ALA A 211 9.03 -12.82 -2.60
N GLN A 212 8.10 -13.62 -2.07
CA GLN A 212 8.44 -14.70 -1.15
C GLN A 212 9.31 -15.78 -1.80
N CYS A 213 9.08 -16.11 -3.08
CA CYS A 213 10.00 -17.00 -3.80
C CYS A 213 11.37 -16.35 -4.02
N ALA A 214 11.41 -15.11 -4.49
CA ALA A 214 12.63 -14.39 -4.82
C ALA A 214 13.56 -14.18 -3.61
N PHE A 215 12.99 -13.85 -2.45
CA PHE A 215 13.76 -13.41 -1.28
C PHE A 215 13.77 -14.41 -0.12
N SER A 216 12.80 -15.31 -0.04
CA SER A 216 12.65 -16.28 1.04
C SER A 216 12.67 -17.74 0.55
N GLU A 217 12.96 -17.96 -0.74
CA GLU A 217 13.03 -19.28 -1.41
C GLU A 217 11.74 -20.13 -1.36
N ALA A 218 10.59 -19.52 -1.04
CA ALA A 218 9.29 -20.18 -0.96
C ALA A 218 8.64 -20.45 -2.34
N CYS A 219 9.41 -21.02 -3.27
CA CYS A 219 9.08 -21.05 -4.70
C CYS A 219 8.07 -22.11 -5.14
N SER A 220 7.79 -23.10 -4.29
CA SER A 220 6.78 -24.13 -4.55
C SER A 220 5.36 -23.73 -4.12
N ALA A 221 5.20 -22.52 -3.57
CA ALA A 221 3.91 -22.06 -3.07
C ALA A 221 2.95 -21.67 -4.20
N GLY A 222 1.72 -22.19 -4.15
CA GLY A 222 0.64 -21.83 -5.06
C GLY A 222 -0.12 -20.56 -4.66
N SER A 223 0.18 -19.99 -3.48
CA SER A 223 -0.42 -18.77 -2.97
C SER A 223 0.50 -18.09 -1.94
N TYR A 224 0.19 -16.84 -1.58
CA TYR A 224 0.92 -16.11 -0.55
C TYR A 224 0.86 -16.83 0.81
N GLU A 225 -0.31 -17.34 1.18
CA GLU A 225 -0.49 -18.06 2.43
C GLU A 225 0.33 -19.36 2.49
N GLN A 226 0.41 -20.11 1.38
CA GLN A 226 1.29 -21.27 1.29
C GLN A 226 2.77 -20.89 1.34
N ALA A 227 3.15 -19.73 0.82
CA ALA A 227 4.52 -19.24 0.94
C ALA A 227 4.86 -18.95 2.41
N LEU A 228 3.93 -18.35 3.15
CA LEU A 228 4.06 -18.13 4.59
C LEU A 228 4.16 -19.44 5.38
N GLU A 229 3.46 -20.51 4.99
CA GLU A 229 3.60 -21.83 5.63
C GLU A 229 5.02 -22.40 5.54
N ILE A 230 5.78 -22.03 4.50
CA ILE A 230 7.16 -22.47 4.30
C ILE A 230 8.13 -21.65 5.16
N VAL A 231 7.91 -20.33 5.28
CA VAL A 231 8.92 -19.39 5.82
C VAL A 231 8.63 -18.93 7.25
N GLU A 232 7.39 -19.02 7.71
CA GLU A 232 7.01 -18.59 9.06
C GLU A 232 6.91 -19.75 10.05
N PRO A 233 7.22 -19.52 11.33
CA PRO A 233 6.94 -20.50 12.39
C PRO A 233 5.45 -20.87 12.44
N PRO A 234 5.08 -22.14 12.62
CA PRO A 234 3.68 -22.58 12.60
C PRO A 234 2.77 -21.81 13.57
N GLU A 235 3.26 -21.48 14.76
CA GLU A 235 2.53 -20.71 15.78
C GLU A 235 2.29 -19.26 15.36
N THR A 236 3.23 -18.65 14.63
CA THR A 236 3.11 -17.29 14.10
C THR A 236 2.00 -17.24 13.05
N LEU A 237 2.02 -18.18 12.10
CA LEU A 237 1.00 -18.24 11.05
C LEU A 237 -0.37 -18.65 11.58
N ALA A 238 -0.45 -19.62 12.50
CA ALA A 238 -1.71 -20.01 13.14
C ALA A 238 -2.36 -18.83 13.87
N ARG A 239 -1.55 -18.00 14.54
CA ARG A 239 -2.02 -16.78 15.18
C ARG A 239 -2.50 -15.73 14.17
N ALA A 240 -1.75 -15.50 13.10
CA ALA A 240 -2.13 -14.55 12.06
C ALA A 240 -3.45 -14.95 11.37
N ARG A 241 -3.66 -16.25 11.09
CA ARG A 241 -4.92 -16.79 10.57
C ARG A 241 -6.10 -16.53 11.49
N ALA A 242 -5.95 -16.73 12.79
CA ALA A 242 -7.01 -16.44 13.76
C ALA A 242 -7.40 -14.94 13.76
N LEU A 243 -6.42 -14.05 13.59
CA LEU A 243 -6.64 -12.61 13.51
C LEU A 243 -7.24 -12.17 12.17
N ARG A 244 -6.84 -12.79 11.05
CA ARG A 244 -7.40 -12.54 9.70
C ARG A 244 -8.92 -12.55 9.72
N ASP A 245 -9.52 -13.63 10.23
CA ASP A 245 -10.97 -13.78 10.26
C ASP A 245 -11.64 -12.69 11.13
N GLY A 246 -10.96 -12.27 12.20
CA GLY A 246 -11.39 -11.16 13.04
C GLY A 246 -11.33 -9.82 12.32
N ILE A 247 -10.25 -9.54 11.58
CA ILE A 247 -10.07 -8.32 10.80
C ILE A 247 -11.18 -8.22 9.75
N VAL A 248 -11.40 -9.27 8.95
CA VAL A 248 -12.44 -9.28 7.91
C VAL A 248 -13.83 -9.04 8.50
N ARG A 249 -14.16 -9.68 9.63
CA ARG A 249 -15.44 -9.44 10.34
C ARG A 249 -15.55 -8.01 10.85
N ALA A 250 -14.51 -7.48 11.49
CA ALA A 250 -14.50 -6.13 12.04
C ALA A 250 -14.64 -5.06 10.94
N LEU A 251 -13.94 -5.22 9.81
CA LEU A 251 -14.13 -4.39 8.62
C LEU A 251 -15.56 -4.49 8.09
N GLY A 252 -16.12 -5.71 8.07
CA GLY A 252 -17.50 -5.98 7.70
C GLY A 252 -18.52 -5.19 8.52
N ALA A 253 -18.35 -5.19 9.84
CA ALA A 253 -19.24 -4.58 10.82
C ALA A 253 -18.94 -3.11 11.15
N GLY A 254 -17.80 -2.57 10.69
CA GLY A 254 -17.31 -1.27 11.13
C GLY A 254 -16.87 -1.23 12.60
N ASP A 255 -16.39 -2.36 13.14
CA ASP A 255 -15.89 -2.46 14.52
C ASP A 255 -14.43 -1.97 14.60
N TRP A 256 -14.26 -0.65 14.52
CA TRP A 256 -12.95 -0.01 14.56
C TRP A 256 -12.21 -0.27 15.88
N ARG A 257 -12.96 -0.41 16.97
CA ARG A 257 -12.39 -0.73 18.29
C ARG A 257 -11.73 -2.10 18.30
N TRP A 258 -12.32 -3.09 17.64
CA TRP A 258 -11.68 -4.41 17.47
C TRP A 258 -10.35 -4.30 16.70
N LEU A 259 -10.26 -3.39 15.73
CA LEU A 259 -9.03 -3.11 14.97
C LEU A 259 -8.01 -2.24 15.72
N GLY A 260 -8.26 -1.92 17.00
CA GLY A 260 -7.37 -1.08 17.81
C GLY A 260 -7.48 0.42 17.53
N LEU A 261 -8.54 0.84 16.84
CA LEU A 261 -8.83 2.24 16.51
C LEU A 261 -9.87 2.81 17.50
N ARG A 262 -9.93 4.14 17.62
CA ARG A 262 -10.86 4.83 18.54
C ARG A 262 -12.24 5.05 17.92
#